data_AF-A0A7C6TKU9-F1
#
_entry.id   AF-A0A7C6TKU9-F1
#
_cell.length_a   1.000
_cell.length_b   1.000
_cell.length_c   1.000
_cell.angle_alpha   90.00
_cell.angle_beta   90.00
_cell.angle_gamma   90.00
#
_symmetry.space_group_name_H-M   'P 1'
#
loop_
_entity.id
_entity.type
_entity.pdbx_description
1 polymer ?
#
loop_
_entity_poly.entity_id
_entity_poly.type
_entity_poly.pdbx_seq_one_letter_code
_entity_poly.pdbx_strand_id
1 'polypeptide(L)'
;MTDTAREEILARISEALGRRGGGEYVSSSPKSATPGRVGTAGSDSGGAASAKDAATAADSGYHHEGAHTGEDLVELLIDRLVDYKANVHRADGDPSATIAELIGDHSSVVVPRGLDESWVEGFSGEVRVDAPGEELTVDELDGQGAVVTASAVAIAQTGTIVLDSSPACGRRAITLVPDHHVCIVRVDDIVDIVPEGIARLDAHAPLTFISGPSATSDIELSRVEGVHGPRTLDVIILNG
;
A
#
# COMPACT_ATOMS: atom_id res chain seq x y z
N MET A 1 27.04 -32.43 1.69
CA MET A 1 27.10 -31.25 2.60
C MET A 1 25.67 -30.83 2.89
N THR A 2 24.90 -31.59 3.68
CA THR A 2 23.44 -31.39 3.77
C THR A 2 22.84 -32.09 5.00
N ASP A 3 23.22 -31.68 6.21
CA ASP A 3 22.46 -32.08 7.42
C ASP A 3 22.53 -31.03 8.55
N THR A 4 23.64 -30.28 8.62
CA THR A 4 23.88 -29.28 9.68
C THR A 4 22.88 -28.11 9.67
N ALA A 5 22.49 -27.60 8.50
CA ALA A 5 21.57 -26.45 8.42
C ALA A 5 20.14 -26.80 8.88
N ARG A 6 19.69 -28.02 8.59
CA ARG A 6 18.37 -28.51 9.01
C ARG A 6 18.32 -28.72 10.51
N GLU A 7 19.37 -29.31 11.08
CA GLU A 7 19.49 -29.49 12.54
C GLU A 7 19.53 -28.16 13.28
N GLU A 8 20.22 -27.15 12.74
CA GLU A 8 20.31 -25.83 13.35
C GLU A 8 18.95 -25.10 13.37
N ILE A 9 18.18 -25.20 12.29
CA ILE A 9 16.82 -24.64 12.21
C ILE A 9 15.88 -25.35 13.19
N LEU A 10 15.92 -26.68 13.24
CA LEU A 10 15.07 -27.45 14.15
C LEU A 10 15.41 -27.19 15.62
N ALA A 11 16.69 -26.99 15.95
CA ALA A 11 17.12 -26.61 17.29
C ALA A 11 16.57 -25.24 17.70
N ARG A 12 16.63 -24.23 16.82
CA ARG A 12 16.08 -22.89 17.07
C ARG A 12 14.56 -22.90 17.24
N ILE A 13 13.85 -23.69 16.43
CA ILE A 13 12.40 -23.87 16.56
C ILE A 13 12.04 -24.53 17.90
N SER A 14 12.77 -25.57 18.29
CA SER A 14 12.54 -26.26 19.56
C SER A 14 12.85 -25.37 20.78
N GLU A 15 13.86 -24.50 20.69
CA GLU A 15 14.16 -23.52 21.74
C GLU A 15 13.08 -22.44 21.86
N ALA A 16 12.57 -21.96 20.71
CA ALA A 16 11.49 -20.97 20.67
C ALA A 16 10.16 -21.53 21.21
N LEU A 17 9.89 -22.82 20.97
CA LEU A 17 8.70 -23.51 21.47
C LEU A 17 8.85 -23.93 22.94
N GLY A 18 10.06 -24.27 23.40
CA GLY A 18 10.32 -24.64 24.80
C GLY A 18 10.26 -23.45 25.78
N ARG A 19 10.42 -22.21 25.30
CA ARG A 19 10.33 -20.97 26.10
C ARG A 19 8.91 -20.43 26.28
N ARG A 20 7.92 -20.91 25.53
CA ARG A 20 6.51 -20.58 25.73
C ARG A 20 5.82 -21.77 26.38
N GLY A 21 5.41 -21.60 27.65
CA GLY A 21 4.51 -22.52 28.32
C GLY A 21 3.33 -22.89 27.43
N GLY A 22 3.02 -24.19 27.37
CA GLY A 22 2.11 -24.78 26.40
C GLY A 22 0.75 -24.11 26.32
N GLY A 23 0.42 -23.60 25.14
CA GLY A 23 -0.96 -23.40 24.70
C GLY A 23 -1.28 -24.48 23.67
N GLU A 24 -2.24 -25.34 23.97
CA GLU A 24 -2.76 -26.32 23.01
C GLU A 24 -3.26 -25.62 21.74
N TYR A 25 -2.71 -26.02 20.60
CA TYR A 25 -3.24 -25.64 19.29
C TYR A 25 -4.51 -26.47 19.03
N VAL A 26 -5.68 -25.91 19.33
CA VAL A 26 -6.96 -26.56 19.01
C VAL A 26 -7.28 -26.29 17.54
N SER A 27 -6.93 -27.24 16.65
CA SER A 27 -7.40 -27.19 15.27
C SER A 27 -8.91 -27.44 15.24
N SER A 28 -9.71 -26.44 14.88
CA SER A 28 -11.11 -26.69 14.56
C SER A 28 -11.20 -27.22 13.13
N SER A 29 -11.44 -28.53 12.99
CA SER A 29 -11.79 -29.11 11.69
C SER A 29 -13.14 -28.56 11.23
N PRO A 30 -13.34 -28.33 9.91
CA PRO A 30 -14.63 -27.89 9.41
C PRO A 30 -15.63 -29.03 9.58
N LYS A 31 -16.75 -28.78 10.29
CA LYS A 31 -17.86 -29.74 10.38
C LYS A 31 -18.49 -29.86 9.00
N SER A 32 -18.40 -31.05 8.41
CA SER A 32 -19.19 -31.43 7.25
C SER A 32 -20.66 -31.54 7.63
N ALA A 33 -21.50 -30.64 7.10
CA ALA A 33 -22.94 -30.71 7.27
C ALA A 33 -23.54 -31.66 6.23
N THR A 34 -24.01 -32.82 6.68
CA THR A 34 -24.90 -33.71 5.91
C THR A 34 -26.32 -33.15 5.95
N PRO A 35 -27.07 -33.10 4.82
CA PRO A 35 -28.43 -32.56 4.83
C PRO A 35 -29.44 -33.57 5.39
N GLY A 36 -30.03 -33.25 6.54
CA GLY A 36 -31.03 -34.05 7.24
C GLY A 36 -32.36 -33.32 7.42
N ARG A 37 -33.29 -33.62 6.50
CA ARG A 37 -34.77 -33.61 6.53
C ARG A 37 -35.54 -32.84 7.65
N VAL A 38 -36.41 -31.96 7.16
CA VAL A 38 -37.63 -31.30 7.70
C VAL A 38 -38.28 -31.92 8.95
N GLY A 39 -38.49 -31.08 9.97
CA GLY A 39 -39.39 -31.28 11.10
C GLY A 39 -39.97 -29.92 11.56
N THR A 40 -41.27 -29.90 11.83
CA THR A 40 -42.15 -28.72 11.95
C THR A 40 -42.14 -28.00 13.30
N ALA A 41 -42.30 -26.67 13.22
CA ALA A 41 -43.02 -25.74 14.11
C ALA A 41 -42.70 -25.69 15.62
N GLY A 42 -42.20 -24.53 16.05
CA GLY A 42 -42.22 -24.05 17.43
C GLY A 42 -41.88 -22.56 17.44
N SER A 43 -42.89 -21.72 17.62
CA SER A 43 -42.77 -20.26 17.75
C SER A 43 -42.20 -19.93 19.12
N ASP A 44 -41.02 -19.30 19.17
CA ASP A 44 -40.56 -18.57 20.34
C ASP A 44 -40.03 -17.20 19.92
N SER A 45 -40.78 -16.18 20.34
CA SER A 45 -40.40 -14.78 20.32
C SER A 45 -39.32 -14.53 21.38
N GLY A 46 -38.09 -14.27 20.94
CA GLY A 46 -36.96 -13.89 21.78
C GLY A 46 -36.16 -12.78 21.13
N GLY A 47 -35.93 -11.70 21.87
CA GLY A 47 -35.47 -10.38 21.43
C GLY A 47 -34.31 -10.35 20.42
N ALA A 48 -34.41 -9.38 19.50
CA ALA A 48 -33.31 -8.92 18.68
C ALA A 48 -32.20 -8.35 19.58
N ALA A 49 -31.24 -9.21 19.96
CA ALA A 49 -29.96 -8.75 20.48
C ALA A 49 -29.20 -8.13 19.30
N SER A 50 -29.05 -6.81 19.35
CA SER A 50 -28.20 -6.02 18.47
C SER A 50 -26.82 -6.66 18.35
N ALA A 51 -26.39 -6.97 17.13
CA ALA A 51 -25.07 -7.49 16.79
C ALA A 51 -23.98 -6.40 16.95
N LYS A 52 -23.89 -5.77 18.13
CA LYS A 52 -22.90 -4.72 18.41
C LYS A 52 -21.77 -5.10 19.36
N ASP A 53 -21.86 -6.18 20.11
CA ASP A 53 -20.83 -6.49 21.11
C ASP A 53 -20.27 -7.90 20.94
N ALA A 54 -19.28 -8.04 20.06
CA ALA A 54 -18.34 -9.15 20.11
C ALA A 54 -16.98 -8.72 19.53
N ALA A 55 -16.45 -7.58 20.01
CA ALA A 55 -15.01 -7.35 19.93
C ALA A 55 -14.33 -8.43 20.78
N THR A 56 -13.63 -9.34 20.12
CA THR A 56 -12.87 -10.41 20.78
C THR A 56 -11.73 -9.82 21.61
N ALA A 57 -11.23 -10.55 22.61
CA ALA A 57 -10.16 -10.16 23.55
C ALA A 57 -8.81 -9.68 22.94
N ALA A 58 -8.70 -9.56 21.62
CA ALA A 58 -7.59 -8.92 20.90
C ALA A 58 -7.63 -7.38 20.95
N ASP A 59 -8.75 -6.78 21.37
CA ASP A 59 -9.00 -5.33 21.23
C ASP A 59 -8.31 -4.48 22.31
N SER A 60 -8.03 -5.03 23.51
CA SER A 60 -7.54 -4.23 24.64
C SER A 60 -6.06 -3.79 24.56
N GLY A 61 -5.35 -4.17 23.49
CA GLY A 61 -3.95 -3.83 23.27
C GLY A 61 -3.62 -3.39 21.85
N TYR A 62 -4.64 -3.19 21.00
CA TYR A 62 -4.44 -2.69 19.64
C TYR A 62 -4.34 -1.16 19.67
N HIS A 63 -3.27 -0.62 19.11
CA HIS A 63 -3.06 0.83 19.05
C HIS A 63 -3.87 1.39 17.88
N HIS A 64 -4.78 2.31 18.17
CA HIS A 64 -5.61 2.98 17.17
C HIS A 64 -5.13 4.40 16.85
N GLU A 65 -4.23 4.94 17.68
CA GLU A 65 -3.67 6.28 17.53
C GLU A 65 -2.14 6.20 17.61
N GLY A 66 -1.50 6.96 16.73
CA GLY A 66 -0.07 7.19 16.72
C GLY A 66 0.41 8.16 17.78
N ALA A 67 1.73 8.22 17.94
CA ALA A 67 2.40 9.16 18.85
C ALA A 67 3.11 10.30 18.10
N HIS A 68 3.43 10.14 16.81
CA HIS A 68 4.12 11.14 16.01
C HIS A 68 3.13 12.13 15.39
N THR A 69 3.48 13.41 15.37
CA THR A 69 2.66 14.47 14.77
C THR A 69 3.55 15.53 14.13
N GLY A 70 2.99 16.34 13.24
CA GLY A 70 3.71 17.45 12.61
C GLY A 70 4.99 17.00 11.90
N GLU A 71 6.10 17.70 12.13
CA GLU A 71 7.37 17.41 11.47
C GLU A 71 7.92 16.02 11.82
N ASP A 72 7.78 15.57 13.08
CA ASP A 72 8.28 14.25 13.50
C ASP A 72 7.60 13.12 12.71
N LEU A 73 6.33 13.31 12.36
CA LEU A 73 5.58 12.36 11.54
C LEU A 73 6.09 12.32 10.09
N VAL A 74 6.39 13.49 9.52
CA VAL A 74 6.96 13.63 8.18
C VAL A 74 8.34 13.00 8.12
N GLU A 75 9.21 13.29 9.09
CA GLU A 75 10.55 12.71 9.17
C GLU A 75 10.52 11.18 9.29
N LEU A 76 9.59 10.63 10.09
CA LEU A 76 9.41 9.17 10.18
C LEU A 76 9.02 8.56 8.83
N LEU A 77 8.10 9.18 8.10
CA LEU A 77 7.71 8.71 6.77
C LEU A 77 8.92 8.74 5.81
N ILE A 78 9.68 9.84 5.79
CA ILE A 78 10.85 10.00 4.93
C ILE A 78 11.91 8.93 5.25
N ASP A 79 12.24 8.73 6.52
CA ASP A 79 13.18 7.69 6.98
C ASP A 79 12.78 6.31 6.42
N ARG A 80 11.50 5.95 6.55
CA ARG A 80 11.00 4.65 6.09
C ARG A 80 10.95 4.52 4.56
N LEU A 81 10.59 5.58 3.84
CA LEU A 81 10.60 5.58 2.38
C LEU A 81 12.02 5.41 1.82
N VAL A 82 12.99 6.13 2.39
CA VAL A 82 14.41 6.04 2.02
C VAL A 82 15.00 4.67 2.39
N ASP A 83 14.62 4.10 3.53
CA ASP A 83 15.00 2.74 3.92
C ASP A 83 14.59 1.72 2.83
N TYR A 84 13.37 1.89 2.29
CA TYR A 84 12.85 1.09 1.20
C TYR A 84 13.37 1.48 -0.19
N LYS A 85 14.31 2.42 -0.30
CA LYS A 85 14.95 2.86 -1.55
C LYS A 85 14.07 3.71 -2.47
N ALA A 86 12.99 4.30 -1.95
CA ALA A 86 12.35 5.41 -2.65
C ALA A 86 13.27 6.64 -2.58
N ASN A 87 13.23 7.46 -3.63
CA ASN A 87 13.78 8.80 -3.59
C ASN A 87 12.72 9.72 -2.98
N VAL A 88 13.12 10.64 -2.10
CA VAL A 88 12.18 11.52 -1.42
C VAL A 88 12.61 12.97 -1.59
N HIS A 89 11.65 13.80 -1.98
CA HIS A 89 11.79 15.22 -2.27
C HIS A 89 10.78 16.00 -1.45
N ARG A 90 11.07 17.25 -1.15
CA ARG A 90 10.13 18.17 -0.51
C ARG A 90 9.85 19.34 -1.43
N ALA A 91 8.59 19.75 -1.49
CA ALA A 91 8.16 20.94 -2.20
C ALA A 91 7.29 21.80 -1.29
N ASP A 92 7.62 23.08 -1.21
CA ASP A 92 6.80 24.11 -0.56
C ASP A 92 6.03 24.84 -1.66
N GLY A 93 4.71 24.60 -1.78
CA GLY A 93 3.89 25.20 -2.82
C GLY A 93 3.87 24.41 -4.14
N ASP A 94 4.26 25.02 -5.26
CA ASP A 94 4.14 24.41 -6.59
C ASP A 94 5.22 23.32 -6.84
N PRO A 95 4.85 22.04 -7.06
CA PRO A 95 5.80 20.97 -7.32
C PRO A 95 6.21 20.86 -8.81
N SER A 96 5.69 21.69 -9.71
CA SER A 96 5.83 21.54 -11.16
C SER A 96 7.29 21.45 -11.65
N ALA A 97 8.17 22.29 -11.09
CA ALA A 97 9.59 22.28 -11.43
C ALA A 97 10.29 21.00 -10.99
N THR A 98 10.01 20.52 -9.78
CA THR A 98 10.56 19.26 -9.25
C THR A 98 10.05 18.07 -10.06
N ILE A 99 8.77 18.04 -10.42
CA ILE A 99 8.19 16.98 -11.26
C ILE A 99 8.87 16.97 -12.62
N ALA A 100 9.04 18.12 -13.26
CA ALA A 100 9.72 18.22 -14.55
C ALA A 100 11.19 17.77 -14.48
N GLU A 101 11.92 18.13 -13.42
CA GLU A 101 13.29 17.68 -13.19
C GLU A 101 13.37 16.15 -13.03
N LEU A 102 12.45 15.57 -12.26
CA LEU A 102 12.39 14.13 -12.03
C LEU A 102 12.06 13.32 -13.27
N ILE A 103 11.10 13.79 -14.07
CA ILE A 103 10.77 13.16 -15.35
C ILE A 103 11.92 13.33 -16.36
N GLY A 104 12.69 14.43 -16.27
CA GLY A 104 13.84 14.66 -17.13
C GLY A 104 13.48 14.73 -18.63
N ASP A 105 14.32 14.12 -19.47
CA ASP A 105 14.23 14.22 -20.94
C ASP A 105 13.26 13.20 -21.57
N HIS A 106 12.43 12.53 -20.78
CA HIS A 106 11.43 11.59 -21.32
C HIS A 106 10.46 12.30 -22.27
N SER A 107 10.03 11.60 -23.33
CA SER A 107 9.16 12.19 -24.36
C SER A 107 7.71 12.36 -23.92
N SER A 108 7.26 11.55 -22.96
CA SER A 108 5.88 11.58 -22.50
C SER A 108 5.72 11.07 -21.08
N VAL A 109 4.65 11.52 -20.43
CA VAL A 109 4.25 11.14 -19.07
C VAL A 109 2.75 10.83 -19.07
N VAL A 110 2.34 9.84 -18.29
CA VAL A 110 0.92 9.57 -18.03
C VAL A 110 0.48 10.17 -16.71
N VAL A 111 -0.70 10.77 -16.69
CA VAL A 111 -1.34 11.32 -15.50
C VAL A 111 -2.78 10.82 -15.41
N PRO A 112 -3.34 10.63 -14.21
CA PRO A 112 -4.75 10.34 -14.07
C PRO A 112 -5.59 11.61 -14.27
N ARG A 113 -6.83 11.45 -14.75
CA ARG A 113 -7.75 12.56 -15.08
C ARG A 113 -8.01 13.62 -13.99
N GLY A 114 -7.75 13.30 -12.73
CA GLY A 114 -7.99 14.18 -11.60
C GLY A 114 -6.72 14.71 -10.95
N LEU A 115 -5.56 14.55 -11.59
CA LEU A 115 -4.35 15.23 -11.18
C LEU A 115 -4.50 16.73 -11.43
N ASP A 116 -3.90 17.55 -10.56
CA ASP A 116 -3.80 18.98 -10.79
C ASP A 116 -2.91 19.25 -12.01
N GLU A 117 -3.48 19.82 -13.07
CA GLU A 117 -2.78 20.06 -14.33
C GLU A 117 -1.57 20.99 -14.15
N SER A 118 -1.63 21.91 -13.18
CA SER A 118 -0.52 22.85 -12.91
C SER A 118 0.77 22.13 -12.50
N TRP A 119 0.67 20.93 -11.91
CA TRP A 119 1.82 20.15 -11.48
C TRP A 119 2.65 19.57 -12.62
N VAL A 120 2.11 19.53 -13.83
CA VAL A 120 2.82 19.01 -15.02
C VAL A 120 3.02 20.08 -16.09
N GLU A 121 2.60 21.33 -15.86
CA GLU A 121 2.84 22.45 -16.80
C GLU A 121 4.32 22.74 -17.04
N GLY A 122 5.19 22.41 -16.08
CA GLY A 122 6.65 22.55 -16.21
C GLY A 122 7.30 21.51 -17.12
N PHE A 123 6.61 20.42 -17.46
CA PHE A 123 7.15 19.36 -18.31
C PHE A 123 6.99 19.69 -19.79
N SER A 124 8.07 19.55 -20.56
CA SER A 124 8.12 19.95 -21.97
C SER A 124 7.66 18.88 -22.97
N GLY A 125 7.50 17.63 -22.51
CA GLY A 125 7.06 16.51 -23.33
C GLY A 125 5.53 16.40 -23.42
N GLU A 126 5.06 15.27 -23.94
CA GLU A 126 3.63 14.99 -24.07
C GLU A 126 3.03 14.52 -22.73
N VAL A 127 2.02 15.24 -22.22
CA VAL A 127 1.21 14.79 -21.09
C VAL A 127 0.01 14.02 -21.62
N ARG A 128 -0.10 12.74 -21.25
CA ARG A 128 -1.21 11.87 -21.64
C ARG A 128 -2.10 11.59 -20.43
N VAL A 129 -3.39 11.86 -20.57
CA VAL A 129 -4.35 11.65 -19.50
C VAL A 129 -4.97 10.25 -19.65
N ASP A 130 -4.86 9.39 -18.62
CA ASP A 130 -5.60 8.13 -18.54
C ASP A 130 -6.94 8.37 -17.82
N ALA A 131 -8.04 8.12 -18.53
CA ALA A 131 -9.38 8.39 -18.05
C ALA A 131 -10.36 7.26 -18.42
N PRO A 132 -11.46 7.06 -17.67
CA PRO A 132 -12.49 6.10 -18.04
C PRO A 132 -13.06 6.36 -19.44
N GLY A 133 -13.02 5.36 -20.31
CA GLY A 133 -13.45 5.46 -21.72
C GLY A 133 -12.39 5.97 -22.69
N GLU A 134 -11.24 6.43 -22.18
CA GLU A 134 -10.07 6.89 -22.92
C GLU A 134 -8.79 6.28 -22.32
N GLU A 135 -8.89 5.05 -21.83
CA GLU A 135 -7.78 4.37 -21.16
C GLU A 135 -6.64 4.07 -22.14
N LEU A 136 -5.40 4.32 -21.72
CA LEU A 136 -4.23 3.89 -22.46
C LEU A 136 -4.10 2.37 -22.41
N THR A 137 -3.71 1.78 -23.53
CA THR A 137 -3.38 0.36 -23.60
C THR A 137 -2.10 0.06 -22.81
N VAL A 138 -1.87 -1.21 -22.48
CA VAL A 138 -0.64 -1.62 -21.78
C VAL A 138 0.61 -1.26 -22.59
N ASP A 139 0.57 -1.46 -23.91
CA ASP A 139 1.70 -1.12 -24.80
C ASP A 139 1.95 0.40 -24.85
N GLU A 140 0.89 1.22 -24.81
CA GLU A 140 1.04 2.67 -24.71
C GLU A 140 1.62 3.09 -23.35
N LEU A 141 1.22 2.43 -22.26
CA LEU A 141 1.74 2.69 -20.92
C LEU A 141 3.22 2.29 -20.77
N ASP A 142 3.62 1.16 -21.36
CA ASP A 142 5.01 0.68 -21.35
C ASP A 142 5.97 1.66 -22.08
N GLY A 143 5.44 2.40 -23.05
CA GLY A 143 6.18 3.46 -23.74
C GLY A 143 6.27 4.80 -23.00
N GLN A 144 5.59 4.97 -21.85
CA GLN A 144 5.64 6.23 -21.09
C GLN A 144 6.92 6.31 -20.26
N GLY A 145 7.51 7.50 -20.19
CA GLY A 145 8.72 7.71 -19.39
C GLY A 145 8.44 7.62 -17.89
N ALA A 146 7.29 8.12 -17.45
CA ALA A 146 6.86 8.07 -16.06
C ALA A 146 5.32 8.12 -15.95
N VAL A 147 4.84 7.84 -14.74
CA VAL A 147 3.50 8.21 -14.28
C VAL A 147 3.60 9.22 -13.14
N VAL A 148 2.73 10.23 -13.13
CA VAL A 148 2.57 11.15 -12.00
C VAL A 148 1.20 10.94 -11.37
N THR A 149 1.14 10.68 -10.07
CA THR A 149 -0.12 10.54 -9.32
C THR A 149 -0.08 11.30 -8.00
N ALA A 150 -1.26 11.60 -7.45
CA ALA A 150 -1.38 11.83 -6.01
C ALA A 150 -1.50 10.48 -5.25
N SER A 151 -1.58 10.56 -3.93
CA SER A 151 -1.88 9.44 -3.05
C SER A 151 -3.16 9.71 -2.25
N ALA A 152 -3.78 8.64 -1.74
CA ALA A 152 -4.95 8.74 -0.88
C ALA A 152 -4.55 8.92 0.60
N VAL A 153 -3.50 8.21 1.03
CA VAL A 153 -2.91 8.33 2.38
C VAL A 153 -1.49 7.79 2.35
N ALA A 154 -0.61 8.32 3.22
CA ALA A 154 0.70 7.74 3.49
C ALA A 154 0.84 7.38 4.98
N ILE A 155 1.33 6.20 5.28
CA ILE A 155 1.49 5.66 6.63
C ILE A 155 2.98 5.69 7.00
N ALA A 156 3.33 6.55 7.95
CA ALA A 156 4.71 6.85 8.33
C ALA A 156 5.42 5.64 8.93
N GLN A 157 4.82 4.95 9.91
CA GLN A 157 5.44 3.84 10.63
C GLN A 157 5.93 2.72 9.70
N THR A 158 5.22 2.49 8.59
CA THR A 158 5.52 1.45 7.62
C THR A 158 6.07 1.98 6.29
N GLY A 159 6.33 3.29 6.16
CA GLY A 159 6.80 3.88 4.90
C GLY A 159 5.91 3.53 3.70
N THR A 160 4.60 3.55 3.88
CA THR A 160 3.65 3.00 2.89
C THR A 160 2.77 4.07 2.29
N ILE A 161 2.74 4.16 0.97
CA ILE A 161 1.82 5.02 0.21
C ILE A 161 0.66 4.18 -0.26
N VAL A 162 -0.57 4.69 -0.13
CA VAL A 162 -1.78 4.00 -0.58
C VAL A 162 -2.45 4.76 -1.70
N LEU A 163 -2.77 4.05 -2.77
CA LEU A 163 -3.58 4.52 -3.89
C LEU A 163 -4.94 3.80 -3.85
N ASP A 164 -6.03 4.53 -4.10
CA ASP A 164 -7.41 4.03 -3.96
C ASP A 164 -8.20 4.02 -5.30
N SER A 165 -7.51 4.26 -6.42
CA SER A 165 -8.12 4.45 -7.73
C SER A 165 -9.07 5.65 -7.86
N SER A 166 -8.99 6.62 -6.94
CA SER A 166 -9.62 7.93 -7.07
C SER A 166 -9.12 8.66 -8.33
N PRO A 167 -9.82 9.73 -8.79
CA PRO A 167 -9.41 10.49 -9.97
C PRO A 167 -7.97 11.00 -9.93
N ALA A 168 -7.41 11.30 -8.76
CA ALA A 168 -6.03 11.77 -8.60
C ALA A 168 -5.01 10.63 -8.45
N CYS A 169 -5.45 9.43 -8.07
CA CYS A 169 -4.61 8.22 -7.99
C CYS A 169 -4.56 7.43 -9.31
N GLY A 170 -5.64 7.45 -10.08
CA GLY A 170 -5.77 6.67 -11.32
C GLY A 170 -5.93 5.17 -11.10
N ARG A 171 -6.29 4.45 -12.17
CA ARG A 171 -6.44 2.98 -12.10
C ARG A 171 -5.07 2.30 -11.93
N ARG A 172 -5.07 1.11 -11.34
CA ARG A 172 -3.84 0.33 -11.04
C ARG A 172 -2.87 0.15 -12.20
N ALA A 173 -3.34 0.12 -13.46
CA ALA A 173 -2.48 -0.11 -14.61
C ALA A 173 -1.43 1.00 -14.78
N ILE A 174 -1.80 2.26 -14.58
CA ILE A 174 -0.89 3.38 -14.84
C ILE A 174 0.22 3.49 -13.79
N THR A 175 0.03 2.90 -12.61
CA THR A 175 1.05 2.84 -11.54
C THR A 175 1.78 1.51 -11.47
N LEU A 176 1.52 0.60 -12.41
CA LEU A 176 2.13 -0.72 -12.48
C LEU A 176 3.02 -0.88 -13.72
N VAL A 177 2.60 -0.30 -14.85
CA VAL A 177 3.25 -0.53 -16.15
C VAL A 177 4.43 0.42 -16.39
N PRO A 178 4.29 1.76 -16.27
CA PRO A 178 5.44 2.65 -16.37
C PRO A 178 6.48 2.32 -15.30
N ASP A 179 7.75 2.35 -15.68
CA ASP A 179 8.84 1.90 -14.81
C ASP A 179 9.33 2.97 -13.81
N HIS A 180 8.76 4.18 -13.92
CA HIS A 180 9.01 5.30 -13.04
C HIS A 180 7.69 5.89 -12.54
N HIS A 181 7.54 5.95 -11.22
CA HIS A 181 6.38 6.57 -10.57
C HIS A 181 6.83 7.78 -9.74
N VAL A 182 6.31 8.95 -10.09
CA VAL A 182 6.39 10.17 -9.30
C VAL A 182 5.08 10.31 -8.51
N CYS A 183 5.13 10.12 -7.20
CA CYS A 183 3.96 10.15 -6.33
C CYS A 183 3.98 11.38 -5.43
N ILE A 184 2.92 12.18 -5.50
CA ILE A 184 2.71 13.31 -4.59
C ILE A 184 2.01 12.83 -3.32
N VAL A 185 2.58 13.17 -2.17
CA VAL A 185 2.02 12.94 -0.84
C VAL A 185 1.87 14.29 -0.16
N ARG A 186 0.63 14.73 0.08
CA ARG A 186 0.39 15.96 0.85
C ARG A 186 0.62 15.67 2.32
N VAL A 187 1.18 16.61 3.06
CA VAL A 187 1.43 16.43 4.50
C VAL A 187 0.14 16.11 5.28
N ASP A 188 -0.99 16.70 4.89
CA ASP A 188 -2.30 16.45 5.52
C ASP A 188 -2.78 14.99 5.33
N ASP A 189 -2.28 14.31 4.30
CA ASP A 189 -2.62 12.92 3.98
C ASP A 189 -1.68 11.91 4.68
N ILE A 190 -0.74 12.37 5.51
CA ILE A 190 0.15 11.50 6.29
C ILE A 190 -0.51 11.11 7.62
N VAL A 191 -0.43 9.83 7.95
CA VAL A 191 -0.84 9.24 9.24
C VAL A 191 0.33 8.48 9.85
N ASP A 192 0.31 8.28 11.17
CA ASP A 192 1.40 7.59 11.85
C ASP A 192 1.30 6.08 11.60
N ILE A 193 0.12 5.50 11.84
CA ILE A 193 -0.02 4.04 11.92
C ILE A 193 -1.08 3.49 10.96
N VAL A 194 -0.96 2.19 10.64
CA VAL A 194 -1.85 1.49 9.69
C VAL A 194 -3.35 1.65 10.01
N PRO A 195 -3.83 1.46 11.25
CA PRO A 195 -5.27 1.62 11.51
C PRO A 195 -5.81 3.02 11.23
N GLU A 196 -5.02 4.08 11.42
CA GLU A 196 -5.40 5.45 11.01
C GLU A 196 -5.55 5.54 9.49
N GLY A 197 -4.64 4.91 8.74
CA GLY A 197 -4.70 4.87 7.28
C GLY A 197 -5.91 4.09 6.78
N ILE A 198 -6.17 2.91 7.33
CA ILE A 198 -7.35 2.09 6.99
C ILE A 198 -8.65 2.85 7.30
N ALA A 199 -8.70 3.64 8.38
CA ALA A 199 -9.87 4.43 8.72
C ALA A 199 -10.19 5.55 7.70
N ARG A 200 -9.21 5.98 6.89
CA ARG A 200 -9.39 6.98 5.83
C ARG A 200 -9.80 6.39 4.47
N LEU A 201 -9.72 5.07 4.31
CA LEU A 201 -9.88 4.40 3.02
C LEU A 201 -11.27 3.78 2.85
N ASP A 202 -11.80 3.82 1.63
CA ASP A 202 -12.97 3.04 1.27
C ASP A 202 -12.58 1.57 1.06
N ALA A 203 -13.09 0.68 1.91
CA ALA A 203 -12.84 -0.75 1.84
C ALA A 203 -13.40 -1.43 0.57
N HIS A 204 -14.28 -0.75 -0.17
CA HIS A 204 -14.82 -1.24 -1.44
C HIS A 204 -14.03 -0.75 -2.66
N ALA A 205 -13.14 0.22 -2.49
CA ALA A 205 -12.28 0.71 -3.55
C ALA A 205 -11.10 -0.25 -3.82
N PRO A 206 -10.56 -0.28 -5.05
CA PRO A 206 -9.31 -0.98 -5.31
C PRO A 206 -8.15 -0.23 -4.63
N LEU A 207 -7.60 -0.83 -3.58
CA LEU A 207 -6.45 -0.27 -2.86
C LEU A 207 -5.13 -0.89 -3.35
N THR A 208 -4.08 -0.08 -3.48
CA THR A 208 -2.70 -0.49 -3.77
C THR A 208 -1.80 0.10 -2.70
N PHE A 209 -1.10 -0.75 -1.95
CA PHE A 209 -0.18 -0.36 -0.89
C PHE A 209 1.25 -0.50 -1.42
N ILE A 210 2.00 0.60 -1.44
CA ILE A 210 3.36 0.70 -1.98
C ILE A 210 4.31 1.01 -0.82
N SER A 211 5.14 0.04 -0.44
CA SER A 211 6.14 0.17 0.64
C SER A 211 7.56 0.13 0.07
N GLY A 212 7.83 0.96 -0.92
CA GLY A 212 9.09 1.01 -1.68
C GLY A 212 8.93 0.72 -3.18
N PRO A 213 10.00 0.90 -3.98
CA PRO A 213 10.03 0.50 -5.38
C PRO A 213 9.86 -1.01 -5.55
N SER A 214 9.39 -1.42 -6.72
CA SER A 214 9.15 -2.82 -7.04
C SER A 214 10.45 -3.64 -7.00
N ALA A 215 10.48 -4.61 -6.09
CA ALA A 215 11.54 -5.60 -6.01
C ALA A 215 10.98 -6.96 -5.60
N THR A 216 11.39 -8.00 -6.31
CA THR A 216 11.17 -9.37 -5.90
C THR A 216 12.49 -10.02 -5.53
N SER A 217 12.52 -10.72 -4.40
CA SER A 217 13.58 -11.68 -4.14
C SER A 217 13.12 -13.01 -4.73
N ASP A 218 13.84 -13.52 -5.74
CA ASP A 218 13.63 -14.90 -6.20
C ASP A 218 13.96 -15.86 -5.05
N ILE A 219 13.41 -17.09 -5.08
CA ILE A 219 13.57 -18.10 -4.03
C ILE A 219 15.05 -18.42 -3.76
N GLU A 220 15.89 -18.13 -4.75
CA GLU A 220 17.35 -18.26 -4.77
C GLU A 220 18.09 -17.05 -4.13
N LEU A 221 17.38 -16.15 -3.43
CA LEU A 221 17.91 -14.93 -2.79
C LEU A 221 18.53 -13.90 -3.76
N SER A 222 18.25 -14.01 -5.05
CA SER A 222 18.63 -12.99 -6.05
C SER A 222 17.50 -11.98 -6.19
N ARG A 223 17.79 -10.70 -5.90
CA ARG A 223 16.83 -9.61 -6.10
C ARG A 223 16.70 -9.31 -7.59
N VAL A 224 15.51 -9.49 -8.15
CA VAL A 224 15.13 -9.02 -9.48
C VAL A 224 14.23 -7.80 -9.29
N GLU A 225 14.66 -6.67 -9.85
CA GLU A 225 13.96 -5.39 -9.77
C GLU A 225 13.03 -5.24 -10.98
N GLY A 226 11.79 -4.76 -10.77
CA GLY A 226 10.91 -4.30 -11.86
C GLY A 226 9.96 -5.30 -12.52
N VAL A 227 9.85 -6.55 -12.06
CA VAL A 227 8.91 -7.53 -12.68
C VAL A 227 7.45 -7.28 -12.28
N HIS A 228 7.22 -6.53 -11.20
CA HIS A 228 5.91 -6.37 -10.56
C HIS A 228 5.50 -4.91 -10.31
N GLY A 229 6.13 -3.94 -10.99
CA GLY A 229 5.86 -2.51 -10.83
C GLY A 229 7.08 -1.62 -11.07
N PRO A 230 6.96 -0.30 -10.86
CA PRO A 230 8.03 0.67 -11.12
C PRO A 230 9.32 0.37 -10.34
N ARG A 231 10.47 0.38 -11.02
CA ARG A 231 11.80 0.30 -10.38
C ARG A 231 12.21 1.61 -9.72
N THR A 232 11.74 2.73 -10.25
CA THR A 232 12.00 4.06 -9.71
C THR A 232 10.72 4.59 -9.06
N LEU A 233 10.81 4.94 -7.78
CA LEU A 233 9.77 5.62 -7.03
C LEU A 233 10.34 6.92 -6.48
N ASP A 234 9.87 8.04 -7.02
CA ASP A 234 10.12 9.38 -6.47
C ASP A 234 8.88 9.85 -5.72
N VAL A 235 9.05 10.22 -4.46
CA VAL A 235 7.98 10.71 -3.60
C VAL A 235 8.21 12.19 -3.34
N ILE A 236 7.23 13.02 -3.67
CA ILE A 236 7.25 14.45 -3.35
C ILE A 236 6.34 14.68 -2.15
N ILE A 237 6.93 15.03 -1.01
CA ILE A 237 6.19 15.50 0.16
C ILE A 237 5.84 16.96 -0.07
N LEU A 238 4.54 17.24 -0.18
CA LEU A 238 4.00 18.54 -0.53
C LEU A 238 3.47 19.26 0.72
N ASN A 239 4.13 20.37 1.06
CA ASN A 239 3.64 21.33 2.04
C ASN A 239 2.69 22.32 1.34
N GLY A 240 1.54 22.59 1.98
CA GLY A 240 0.47 23.43 1.44
C GLY A 240 0.86 24.88 1.16
#